data_AF-A0A1N6NNE9-F1
#
_entry.id   AF-A0A1N6NNE9-F1
#
_cell.length_a   1.000
_cell.length_b   1.000
_cell.length_c   1.000
_cell.angle_alpha   90.00
_cell.angle_beta   90.00
_cell.angle_gamma   90.00
#
_symmetry.space_group_name_H-M   'P 1'
#
loop_
_entity.id
_entity.type
_entity.pdbx_description
1 polymer ?
#
loop_
_entity_poly.entity_id
_entity_poly.type
_entity_poly.pdbx_seq_one_letter_code
_entity_poly.pdbx_strand_id
1 'polypeptide(L)'
;MKCSNCSRLALYTVGDQSPGIPLCLSCYAIVEDISFRNWLKSAAMLNQAMDDMDAVMPLGGTVGRIPVADIAKATSSFRTYNNIHVTNSNVGVINTGNLAKIDAAITMSVGTDAEEFGARLKDLTDAVLQEASVDDDAKRQIVEVIDAIAQQASAKQPSATVIGTLFSGLRTLSSTAVEIATAVEKLYDAWTRLGQ
;
A
#
# COMPACT_ATOMS: atom_id res chain seq x y z
N MET A 1 27.29 -17.01 -5.25
CA MET A 1 26.51 -17.76 -4.25
C MET A 1 25.03 -17.43 -4.43
N LYS A 2 24.12 -18.41 -4.30
CA LYS A 2 22.67 -18.16 -4.38
C LYS A 2 22.15 -17.78 -2.99
N CYS A 3 21.06 -17.01 -2.95
CA CYS A 3 20.35 -16.71 -1.69
C CYS A 3 19.79 -18.01 -1.10
N SER A 4 19.86 -18.16 0.22
CA SER A 4 19.30 -19.32 0.92
C SER A 4 17.78 -19.38 0.85
N ASN A 5 17.11 -18.24 0.66
CA ASN A 5 15.64 -18.14 0.66
C ASN A 5 15.03 -18.01 -0.76
N CYS A 6 15.83 -17.67 -1.78
CA CYS A 6 15.31 -17.51 -3.13
C CYS A 6 16.37 -17.80 -4.20
N SER A 7 15.95 -17.92 -5.47
CA SER A 7 16.83 -18.24 -6.60
C SER A 7 17.76 -17.10 -7.03
N ARG A 8 17.65 -15.90 -6.42
CA ARG A 8 18.44 -14.71 -6.76
C ARG A 8 19.88 -14.80 -6.25
N LEU A 9 20.76 -13.98 -6.83
CA LEU A 9 22.15 -13.86 -6.41
C LEU A 9 22.23 -13.30 -4.98
N ALA A 10 23.01 -13.94 -4.12
CA ALA A 10 23.28 -13.44 -2.78
C ALA A 10 24.35 -12.34 -2.80
N LEU A 11 24.10 -11.27 -2.05
CA LEU A 11 24.98 -10.11 -1.90
C LEU A 11 25.39 -9.87 -0.45
N TYR A 12 24.59 -10.33 0.50
CA TYR A 12 24.79 -10.15 1.93
C TYR A 12 24.90 -11.50 2.64
N THR A 13 25.54 -11.53 3.79
CA THR A 13 25.58 -12.69 4.69
C THR A 13 25.12 -12.26 6.07
N VAL A 14 24.17 -12.99 6.65
CA VAL A 14 23.63 -12.70 7.99
C VAL A 14 23.82 -13.85 8.95
N GLY A 15 23.97 -13.52 10.23
CA GLY A 15 24.19 -14.46 11.32
C GLY A 15 25.67 -14.68 11.65
N ASP A 16 25.93 -15.04 12.90
CA ASP A 16 27.28 -15.20 13.45
C ASP A 16 27.92 -16.58 13.14
N GLN A 17 27.21 -17.44 12.41
CA GLN A 17 27.72 -18.75 12.03
C GLN A 17 28.66 -18.64 10.83
N SER A 18 29.73 -19.44 10.80
CA SER A 18 30.64 -19.51 9.64
C SER A 18 30.41 -20.83 8.87
N PRO A 19 30.05 -20.79 7.58
CA PRO A 19 29.76 -19.62 6.75
C PRO A 19 28.34 -19.07 7.02
N GLY A 20 28.20 -17.74 7.10
CA GLY A 20 26.92 -17.08 7.39
C GLY A 20 25.87 -17.33 6.32
N ILE A 21 24.60 -17.04 6.61
CA ILE A 21 23.48 -17.34 5.70
C ILE A 21 23.49 -16.31 4.55
N PRO A 22 23.74 -16.73 3.29
CA PRO A 22 23.76 -15.79 2.17
C PRO A 22 22.35 -15.34 1.79
N LEU A 23 22.12 -14.04 1.75
CA LEU A 23 20.85 -13.41 1.36
C LEU A 23 21.02 -12.48 0.15
N CYS A 24 19.98 -12.41 -0.68
CA CYS A 24 19.85 -11.36 -1.70
C CYS A 24 19.38 -10.05 -1.07
N LEU A 25 19.46 -8.95 -1.82
CA LEU A 25 19.04 -7.61 -1.37
C LEU A 25 17.61 -7.59 -0.81
N SER A 26 16.65 -8.22 -1.50
CA SER A 26 15.24 -8.21 -1.07
C SER A 26 15.02 -9.00 0.23
N CYS A 27 15.68 -10.15 0.38
CA CYS A 27 15.57 -10.93 1.62
C CYS A 27 16.29 -10.25 2.78
N TYR A 28 17.41 -9.57 2.52
CA TYR A 28 18.11 -8.79 3.52
C TYR A 28 17.28 -7.59 4.02
N ALA A 29 16.62 -6.86 3.11
CA ALA A 29 15.74 -5.74 3.47
C ALA A 29 14.54 -6.15 4.35
N ILE A 30 14.07 -7.39 4.23
CA ILE A 30 13.05 -7.96 5.12
C ILE A 30 13.63 -8.22 6.51
N VAL A 31 14.83 -8.80 6.59
CA VAL A 31 15.51 -9.07 7.87
C VAL A 31 15.83 -7.77 8.62
N GLU A 32 16.25 -6.74 7.90
CA GLU A 32 16.50 -5.41 8.45
C GLU A 32 15.22 -4.77 8.99
N ASP A 33 14.09 -4.88 8.27
CA ASP A 33 12.78 -4.41 8.74
C ASP A 33 12.34 -5.11 10.03
N ILE A 34 12.52 -6.43 10.10
CA ILE A 34 12.18 -7.21 11.30
C ILE A 34 13.06 -6.78 12.47
N SER A 35 14.36 -6.59 12.24
CA SER A 35 15.31 -6.14 13.27
C SER A 35 14.95 -4.75 13.79
N PHE A 36 14.57 -3.85 12.89
CA PHE A 36 14.11 -2.50 13.24
C PHE A 36 12.80 -2.51 14.05
N ARG A 37 11.81 -3.33 13.65
CA ARG A 37 10.56 -3.50 14.43
C ARG A 37 10.82 -4.08 15.81
N ASN A 38 11.78 -5.01 15.94
CA ASN A 38 12.18 -5.55 17.24
C ASN A 38 12.82 -4.46 18.11
N TRP A 39 13.69 -3.63 17.53
CA TRP A 39 14.26 -2.48 18.24
C TRP A 39 13.17 -1.50 18.71
N LEU A 40 12.19 -1.16 17.87
CA LEU A 40 11.07 -0.29 18.25
C LEU A 40 10.27 -0.87 19.43
N LYS A 41 10.01 -2.18 19.44
CA LYS A 41 9.33 -2.86 20.56
C LYS A 41 10.14 -2.74 21.85
N SER A 42 11.45 -2.99 21.79
CA SER A 42 12.34 -2.86 22.95
C SER A 42 12.39 -1.42 23.46
N ALA A 43 12.42 -0.43 22.57
CA ALA A 43 12.37 0.98 22.96
C ALA A 43 11.04 1.37 23.63
N ALA A 44 9.91 0.86 23.12
CA ALA A 44 8.60 1.08 23.75
C ALA A 44 8.51 0.45 25.13
N MET A 45 9.03 -0.78 25.29
CA MET A 45 9.09 -1.46 26.59
C MET A 45 9.99 -0.71 27.58
N LEU A 46 11.09 -0.11 27.11
CA LEU A 46 11.96 0.71 27.95
C LEU A 46 11.24 1.97 28.45
N ASN A 47 10.48 2.65 27.59
CA ASN A 47 9.65 3.78 28.01
C ASN A 47 8.61 3.36 29.05
N GLN A 48 7.91 2.24 28.84
CA GLN A 48 6.97 1.70 29.82
C GLN A 48 7.64 1.40 31.17
N ALA A 49 8.82 0.79 31.16
CA ALA A 49 9.57 0.51 32.38
C ALA A 49 10.00 1.81 33.10
N MET A 50 10.30 2.88 32.36
CA MET A 50 10.55 4.19 32.95
C MET A 50 9.27 4.79 33.55
N ASP A 51 8.13 4.64 32.90
CA ASP A 51 6.83 5.09 33.43
C ASP A 51 6.47 4.32 34.72
N ASP A 52 6.71 3.01 34.76
CA ASP A 52 6.50 2.18 35.95
C ASP A 52 7.45 2.59 37.09
N MET A 53 8.72 2.93 36.78
CA MET A 53 9.68 3.43 37.76
C MET A 53 9.27 4.81 38.31
N ASP A 54 8.86 5.75 37.45
CA ASP A 54 8.40 7.08 37.85
C ASP A 54 7.10 6.99 38.69
N ALA A 55 6.25 5.98 38.46
CA ALA A 55 5.06 5.73 39.27
C ALA A 55 5.40 5.25 40.70
N VAL A 56 6.48 4.48 40.87
CA VAL A 56 6.94 3.98 42.18
C VAL A 56 7.79 5.03 42.90
N MET A 57 8.65 5.72 42.17
CA MET A 57 9.60 6.70 42.71
C MET A 57 9.56 7.95 41.82
N PRO A 58 8.69 8.95 42.12
CA PRO A 58 8.48 10.13 41.29
C PRO A 58 9.64 11.14 41.33
N LEU A 59 10.84 10.68 41.71
CA LEU A 59 12.08 11.44 41.62
C LEU A 59 12.56 11.37 40.17
N GLY A 60 11.86 12.11 39.32
CA GLY A 60 11.91 12.01 37.86
C GLY A 60 13.31 11.78 37.30
N GLY A 61 13.43 10.73 36.48
CA GLY A 61 14.67 10.43 35.77
C GLY A 61 15.08 11.58 34.85
N THR A 62 16.39 11.85 34.78
CA THR A 62 16.99 12.91 33.95
C THR A 62 17.04 12.58 32.46
N VAL A 63 16.54 11.42 32.04
CA VAL A 63 16.64 10.92 30.66
C VAL A 63 15.26 11.00 30.00
N GLY A 64 15.20 11.68 28.85
CA GLY A 64 13.97 11.80 28.06
C GLY A 64 13.50 10.44 27.50
N ARG A 65 12.20 10.29 27.29
CA ARG A 65 11.61 9.12 26.64
C ARG A 65 12.06 9.01 25.18
N ILE A 66 12.19 7.79 24.68
CA ILE A 66 12.50 7.55 23.26
C ILE A 66 11.24 7.89 22.44
N PRO A 67 11.30 8.73 21.39
CA PRO A 67 10.14 9.07 20.57
C PRO A 67 9.82 7.95 19.57
N VAL A 68 9.39 6.78 20.06
CA VAL A 68 9.15 5.57 19.26
C VAL A 68 8.15 5.83 18.13
N ALA A 69 7.09 6.61 18.38
CA ALA A 69 6.07 6.94 17.39
C ALA A 69 6.62 7.77 16.22
N ASP A 70 7.44 8.79 16.52
CA ASP A 70 8.05 9.65 15.49
C ASP A 70 9.09 8.89 14.67
N ILE A 71 9.89 8.05 15.32
CA ILE A 71 10.89 7.20 14.65
C ILE A 71 10.19 6.15 13.76
N ALA A 72 9.11 5.54 14.24
CA ALA A 72 8.30 4.62 13.44
C ALA A 72 7.70 5.33 12.22
N LYS A 73 7.14 6.54 12.40
CA LYS A 73 6.56 7.35 11.32
C LYS A 73 7.59 7.76 10.27
N ALA A 74 8.76 8.24 10.70
CA ALA A 74 9.86 8.62 9.82
C ALA A 74 10.35 7.43 8.97
N THR A 75 10.36 6.24 9.56
CA THR A 75 10.83 5.02 8.88
C THR A 75 9.75 4.38 8.00
N SER A 76 8.46 4.51 8.36
CA SER A 76 7.36 4.07 7.49
C SER A 76 7.23 4.92 6.22
N SER A 77 7.69 6.18 6.25
CA SER A 77 7.61 7.10 5.10
C SER A 77 8.44 6.65 3.89
N PHE A 78 9.43 5.77 4.08
CA PHE A 78 10.21 5.18 2.99
C PHE A 78 9.50 4.01 2.29
N ARG A 79 8.35 3.55 2.81
CA ARG A 79 7.61 2.41 2.27
C ARG A 79 6.13 2.69 1.98
N THR A 80 5.64 3.91 2.22
CA THR A 80 4.37 4.37 1.65
C THR A 80 4.60 4.62 0.17
N TYR A 81 4.28 3.62 -0.67
CA TYR A 81 4.23 3.81 -2.11
C TYR A 81 3.02 4.69 -2.42
N ASN A 82 3.19 6.01 -2.45
CA ASN A 82 2.13 6.90 -2.94
C ASN A 82 2.05 6.72 -4.46
N ASN A 83 1.28 5.76 -4.93
CA ASN A 83 1.09 5.54 -6.36
C ASN A 83 0.24 6.65 -6.95
N ILE A 84 -0.70 7.19 -6.17
CA ILE A 84 -1.69 8.20 -6.59
C ILE A 84 -1.25 9.58 -6.10
N HIS A 85 -1.10 10.52 -7.03
CA HIS A 85 -0.73 11.91 -6.71
C HIS A 85 -1.97 12.81 -6.69
N VAL A 86 -2.43 13.20 -5.51
CA VAL A 86 -3.55 14.13 -5.34
C VAL A 86 -3.02 15.55 -5.18
N THR A 87 -3.25 16.43 -6.15
CA THR A 87 -2.93 17.87 -6.05
C THR A 87 -4.03 18.65 -5.32
N ASN A 88 -3.64 19.73 -4.63
CA ASN A 88 -4.33 20.56 -3.62
C ASN A 88 -5.81 20.99 -3.85
N SER A 89 -6.47 20.63 -4.95
CA SER A 89 -7.87 20.96 -5.25
C SER A 89 -8.84 19.77 -5.10
N ASN A 90 -8.35 18.53 -5.01
CA ASN A 90 -9.21 17.32 -4.96
C ASN A 90 -9.43 16.77 -3.54
N VAL A 91 -8.75 17.32 -2.53
CA VAL A 91 -8.71 16.78 -1.15
C VAL A 91 -10.02 17.02 -0.38
N GLY A 92 -10.82 18.02 -0.77
CA GLY A 92 -12.10 18.34 -0.12
C GLY A 92 -13.33 17.59 -0.67
N VAL A 93 -13.20 16.97 -1.85
CA VAL A 93 -14.31 16.41 -2.62
C VAL A 93 -14.32 14.88 -2.59
N ILE A 94 -13.14 14.27 -2.56
CA ILE A 94 -12.97 12.82 -2.67
C ILE A 94 -12.59 12.26 -1.31
N ASN A 95 -13.27 11.19 -0.87
CA ASN A 95 -12.97 10.53 0.39
C ASN A 95 -11.55 9.95 0.33
N THR A 96 -10.61 10.61 1.02
CA THR A 96 -9.18 10.23 1.03
C THR A 96 -8.94 8.83 1.57
N GLY A 97 -9.89 8.29 2.34
CA GLY A 97 -9.87 6.89 2.78
C GLY A 97 -10.02 5.89 1.63
N ASN A 98 -10.81 6.21 0.59
CA ASN A 98 -10.98 5.32 -0.56
C ASN A 98 -9.70 5.32 -1.43
N LEU A 99 -9.08 6.49 -1.62
CA LEU A 99 -7.80 6.59 -2.34
C LEU A 99 -6.69 5.81 -1.64
N ALA A 100 -6.62 5.85 -0.31
CA ALA A 100 -5.65 5.08 0.46
C ALA A 100 -5.83 3.56 0.30
N LYS A 101 -7.07 3.08 0.20
CA LYS A 101 -7.37 1.65 -0.04
C LYS A 101 -7.01 1.22 -1.45
N ILE A 102 -7.31 2.06 -2.45
CA ILE A 102 -6.92 1.81 -3.85
C ILE A 102 -5.39 1.76 -3.94
N ASP A 103 -4.69 2.70 -3.31
CA ASP A 103 -3.22 2.75 -3.27
C ASP A 103 -2.60 1.52 -2.60
N ALA A 104 -3.22 1.03 -1.52
CA ALA A 104 -2.82 -0.22 -0.88
C ALA A 104 -3.02 -1.42 -1.82
N ALA A 105 -4.15 -1.49 -2.54
CA ALA A 105 -4.41 -2.56 -3.50
C ALA A 105 -3.40 -2.56 -4.66
N ILE A 106 -3.06 -1.37 -5.19
CA ILE A 106 -2.00 -1.20 -6.20
C ILE A 106 -0.67 -1.71 -5.64
N THR A 107 -0.29 -1.27 -4.45
CA THR A 107 0.96 -1.68 -3.80
C THR A 107 1.04 -3.19 -3.58
N MET A 108 -0.07 -3.82 -3.17
CA MET A 108 -0.15 -5.26 -2.95
C MET A 108 -0.05 -6.07 -4.26
N SER A 109 -0.40 -5.48 -5.40
CA SER A 109 -0.33 -6.15 -6.70
C SER A 109 1.09 -6.25 -7.26
N VAL A 110 2.01 -5.38 -6.82
CA VAL A 110 3.38 -5.29 -7.38
C VAL A 110 4.14 -6.59 -7.13
N GLY A 111 4.68 -7.19 -8.20
CA GLY A 111 5.42 -8.45 -8.13
C GLY A 111 4.54 -9.69 -7.94
N THR A 112 3.23 -9.56 -8.16
CA THR A 112 2.27 -10.67 -8.20
C THR A 112 1.70 -10.83 -9.62
N ASP A 113 0.95 -11.90 -9.87
CA ASP A 113 0.27 -12.09 -11.14
C ASP A 113 -0.76 -10.97 -11.43
N ALA A 114 -1.19 -10.23 -10.40
CA ALA A 114 -2.10 -9.09 -10.48
C ALA A 114 -1.43 -7.74 -10.81
N GLU A 115 -0.13 -7.71 -11.08
CA GLU A 115 0.62 -6.46 -11.31
C GLU A 115 0.06 -5.64 -12.48
N GLU A 116 -0.34 -6.30 -13.59
CA GLU A 116 -0.95 -5.59 -14.73
C GLU A 116 -2.28 -4.92 -14.31
N PHE A 117 -3.11 -5.61 -13.52
CA PHE A 117 -4.36 -5.05 -13.02
C PHE A 117 -4.12 -3.87 -12.08
N GLY A 118 -3.16 -3.95 -11.17
CA GLY A 118 -2.82 -2.83 -10.29
C GLY A 118 -2.28 -1.62 -11.05
N ALA A 119 -1.49 -1.84 -12.10
CA ALA A 119 -1.04 -0.76 -12.98
C ALA A 119 -2.24 -0.08 -13.70
N ARG A 120 -3.21 -0.85 -14.20
CA ARG A 120 -4.43 -0.30 -14.81
C ARG A 120 -5.34 0.40 -13.81
N LEU A 121 -5.38 -0.10 -12.57
CA LEU A 121 -6.15 0.51 -11.50
C LEU A 121 -5.59 1.90 -11.14
N LYS A 122 -4.26 2.02 -11.15
CA LYS A 122 -3.57 3.30 -11.04
C LYS A 122 -3.90 4.23 -12.21
N ASP A 123 -3.71 3.77 -13.45
CA ASP A 123 -3.97 4.56 -14.67
C ASP A 123 -5.39 5.15 -14.66
N LEU A 124 -6.39 4.34 -14.29
CA LEU A 124 -7.78 4.77 -14.19
C LEU A 124 -7.98 5.80 -13.08
N THR A 125 -7.41 5.56 -11.89
CA THR A 125 -7.58 6.47 -10.76
C THR A 125 -6.94 7.83 -11.05
N ASP A 126 -5.76 7.85 -11.67
CA ASP A 126 -5.09 9.08 -12.08
C ASP A 126 -5.89 9.82 -13.17
N ALA A 127 -6.43 9.10 -14.17
CA ALA A 127 -7.28 9.69 -15.20
C ALA A 127 -8.52 10.38 -14.61
N VAL A 128 -9.19 9.75 -13.65
CA VAL A 128 -10.38 10.32 -12.99
C VAL A 128 -10.02 11.57 -12.19
N LEU A 129 -8.88 11.58 -11.51
CA LEU A 129 -8.45 12.73 -10.70
C LEU A 129 -8.01 13.93 -11.55
N GLN A 130 -7.47 13.67 -12.74
CA GLN A 130 -6.97 14.71 -13.66
C GLN A 130 -8.03 15.23 -14.63
N GLU A 131 -9.12 14.48 -14.84
CA GLU A 131 -10.17 14.87 -15.77
C GLU A 131 -10.93 16.12 -15.28
N ALA A 132 -10.78 17.23 -16.00
CA ALA A 132 -11.43 18.49 -15.64
C ALA A 132 -12.90 18.55 -16.07
N SER A 133 -13.31 17.72 -17.05
CA SER A 133 -14.67 17.74 -17.60
C SER A 133 -15.72 17.00 -16.74
N VAL A 134 -15.27 16.25 -15.73
CA VAL A 134 -16.15 15.50 -14.83
C VAL A 134 -16.33 16.30 -13.54
N ASP A 135 -17.60 16.45 -13.13
CA ASP A 135 -17.94 17.11 -11.89
C ASP A 135 -17.47 16.32 -10.66
N ASP A 136 -17.40 17.03 -9.55
CA ASP A 136 -16.87 16.56 -8.28
C ASP A 136 -17.69 15.39 -7.68
N ASP A 137 -19.01 15.38 -7.88
CA ASP A 137 -19.90 14.32 -7.39
C ASP A 137 -19.74 13.04 -8.23
N ALA A 138 -19.62 13.17 -9.54
CA ALA A 138 -19.36 12.08 -10.46
C ALA A 138 -17.96 11.48 -10.24
N LYS A 139 -16.94 12.31 -10.00
CA LYS A 139 -15.61 11.84 -9.59
C LYS A 139 -15.67 11.01 -8.32
N ARG A 140 -16.42 11.47 -7.30
CA ARG A 140 -16.59 10.73 -6.06
C ARG A 140 -17.23 9.37 -6.29
N GLN A 141 -18.32 9.32 -7.06
CA GLN A 141 -19.01 8.06 -7.40
C GLN A 141 -18.11 7.10 -8.18
N ILE A 142 -17.36 7.62 -9.15
CA ILE A 142 -16.41 6.82 -9.94
C ILE A 142 -15.33 6.22 -9.02
N VAL A 143 -14.73 7.04 -8.13
CA VAL A 143 -13.71 6.56 -7.18
C VAL A 143 -14.28 5.53 -6.18
N GLU A 144 -15.53 5.69 -5.73
CA GLU A 144 -16.21 4.70 -4.88
C GLU A 144 -16.37 3.35 -5.60
N VAL A 145 -16.75 3.37 -6.88
CA VAL A 145 -16.86 2.14 -7.68
C VAL A 145 -15.47 1.53 -7.93
N ILE A 146 -14.44 2.34 -8.15
CA ILE A 146 -13.04 1.88 -8.28
C ILE A 146 -12.56 1.21 -6.98
N ASP A 147 -12.83 1.79 -5.81
CA ASP A 147 -12.51 1.17 -4.51
C ASP A 147 -13.25 -0.15 -4.32
N ALA A 148 -14.53 -0.22 -4.67
CA ALA A 148 -15.31 -1.46 -4.61
C ALA A 148 -14.73 -2.55 -5.53
N ILE A 149 -14.30 -2.20 -6.75
CA ILE A 149 -13.63 -3.13 -7.67
C ILE A 149 -12.30 -3.59 -7.09
N ALA A 150 -11.49 -2.68 -6.56
CA ALA A 150 -10.19 -3.01 -5.96
C ALA A 150 -10.33 -3.98 -4.78
N GLN A 151 -11.31 -3.74 -3.90
CA GLN A 151 -11.61 -4.61 -2.76
C GLN A 151 -12.11 -5.98 -3.22
N GLN A 152 -13.03 -6.01 -4.18
CA GLN A 152 -13.61 -7.26 -4.67
C GLN A 152 -12.60 -8.10 -5.46
N ALA A 153 -11.71 -7.46 -6.22
CA ALA A 153 -10.61 -8.13 -6.94
C ALA A 153 -9.55 -8.68 -5.98
N SER A 154 -9.33 -8.02 -4.85
CA SER A 154 -8.37 -8.43 -3.81
C SER A 154 -8.98 -9.38 -2.77
N ALA A 155 -10.27 -9.70 -2.87
CA ALA A 155 -10.95 -10.59 -1.94
C ALA A 155 -10.45 -12.04 -2.09
N LYS A 156 -10.50 -12.81 -0.99
CA LYS A 156 -10.11 -14.23 -0.97
C LYS A 156 -10.90 -15.08 -1.98
N GLN A 157 -12.14 -14.68 -2.28
CA GLN A 157 -13.01 -15.30 -3.28
C GLN A 157 -13.68 -14.20 -4.11
N PRO A 158 -13.05 -13.76 -5.21
CA PRO A 158 -13.62 -12.73 -6.05
C PRO A 158 -14.84 -13.26 -6.81
N SER A 159 -15.95 -12.52 -6.75
CA SER A 159 -17.14 -12.83 -7.54
C SER A 159 -17.10 -12.10 -8.88
N ALA A 160 -16.94 -12.86 -9.97
CA ALA A 160 -16.96 -12.33 -11.33
C ALA A 160 -18.28 -11.61 -11.68
N THR A 161 -19.41 -12.09 -11.14
CA THR A 161 -20.73 -11.46 -11.34
C THR A 161 -20.80 -10.07 -10.70
N VAL A 162 -20.31 -9.94 -9.46
CA VAL A 162 -20.28 -8.66 -8.74
C VAL A 162 -19.35 -7.69 -9.47
N ILE A 163 -18.15 -8.15 -9.83
CA ILE A 163 -17.17 -7.34 -10.55
C ILE A 163 -17.72 -6.89 -11.91
N GLY A 164 -18.37 -7.77 -12.66
CA GLY A 164 -19.02 -7.41 -13.94
C GLY A 164 -20.11 -6.35 -13.80
N THR A 165 -20.86 -6.38 -12.69
CA THR A 165 -21.87 -5.35 -12.39
C THR A 165 -21.20 -4.01 -12.05
N LEU A 166 -20.13 -4.03 -11.25
CA LEU A 166 -19.35 -2.83 -10.93
C LEU A 166 -18.72 -2.20 -12.18
N PHE A 167 -18.14 -2.99 -13.07
CA PHE A 167 -17.62 -2.50 -14.36
C PHE A 167 -18.72 -1.92 -15.25
N SER A 168 -19.91 -2.50 -15.25
CA SER A 168 -21.05 -1.98 -16.02
C SER A 168 -21.52 -0.62 -15.49
N GLY A 169 -21.58 -0.47 -14.15
CA GLY A 169 -21.84 0.80 -13.51
C GLY A 169 -20.76 1.84 -13.82
N LEU A 170 -19.50 1.43 -13.75
CA LEU A 170 -18.34 2.28 -14.04
C LEU A 170 -18.32 2.77 -15.50
N ARG A 171 -18.64 1.90 -16.47
CA ARG A 171 -18.81 2.29 -17.90
C ARG A 171 -19.91 3.33 -18.08
N THR A 172 -21.02 3.18 -17.34
CA THR A 172 -22.14 4.13 -17.41
C THR A 172 -21.72 5.49 -16.86
N LEU A 173 -21.06 5.51 -15.70
CA LEU A 173 -20.58 6.74 -15.06
C LEU A 173 -19.47 7.44 -15.84
N SER A 174 -18.63 6.69 -16.56
CA SER A 174 -17.52 7.23 -17.35
C SER A 174 -17.88 7.56 -18.80
N SER A 175 -19.13 7.35 -19.22
CA SER A 175 -19.57 7.50 -20.62
C SER A 175 -19.40 8.93 -21.18
N THR A 176 -19.30 9.94 -20.31
CA THR A 176 -19.11 11.34 -20.68
C THR A 176 -17.64 11.74 -20.89
N ALA A 177 -16.69 10.93 -20.41
CA ALA A 177 -15.25 11.21 -20.46
C ALA A 177 -14.50 10.08 -21.19
N VAL A 178 -14.08 10.35 -22.42
CA VAL A 178 -13.45 9.35 -23.31
C VAL A 178 -12.18 8.75 -22.71
N GLU A 179 -11.37 9.57 -22.02
CA GLU A 179 -10.13 9.10 -21.38
C GLU A 179 -10.42 8.12 -20.24
N ILE A 180 -11.41 8.42 -19.40
CA ILE A 180 -11.85 7.55 -18.32
C ILE A 180 -12.44 6.26 -18.90
N ALA A 181 -13.34 6.34 -19.88
CA ALA A 181 -13.93 5.17 -20.52
C ALA A 181 -12.85 4.22 -21.11
N THR A 182 -11.83 4.80 -21.76
CA THR A 182 -10.70 4.02 -22.30
C THR A 182 -9.89 3.33 -21.18
N ALA A 183 -9.67 4.00 -20.05
CA ALA A 183 -8.99 3.42 -18.91
C ALA A 183 -9.82 2.30 -18.24
N VAL A 184 -11.15 2.44 -18.21
CA VAL A 184 -12.07 1.40 -17.72
C VAL A 184 -11.98 0.13 -18.54
N GLU A 185 -11.94 0.23 -19.87
CA GLU A 185 -11.78 -0.94 -20.75
C GLU A 185 -10.45 -1.65 -20.51
N LYS A 186 -9.35 -0.89 -20.40
CA LYS A 186 -8.02 -1.48 -20.10
C LYS A 186 -8.00 -2.22 -18.77
N LEU A 187 -8.67 -1.67 -17.74
CA LEU A 187 -8.79 -2.32 -16.44
C LEU A 187 -9.63 -3.60 -16.51
N TYR A 188 -10.73 -3.57 -17.27
CA TYR A 188 -11.58 -4.75 -17.48
C TYR A 188 -10.82 -5.87 -18.21
N ASP A 189 -10.09 -5.53 -19.27
CA ASP A 189 -9.25 -6.49 -19.99
C ASP A 189 -8.21 -7.13 -19.07
N ALA A 190 -7.52 -6.34 -18.24
CA ALA A 190 -6.58 -6.86 -17.26
C ALA A 190 -7.24 -7.79 -16.24
N TRP A 191 -8.46 -7.46 -15.79
CA TRP A 191 -9.25 -8.34 -14.91
C TRP A 191 -9.60 -9.67 -15.57
N THR A 192 -10.06 -9.66 -16.83
CA THR A 192 -10.44 -10.90 -17.52
C THR A 192 -9.27 -11.87 -17.71
N ARG A 193 -8.05 -11.33 -17.85
CA ARG A 193 -6.82 -12.14 -17.93
C ARG A 193 -6.41 -12.75 -16.59
N LEU A 194 -6.75 -12.13 -15.47
CA LEU A 194 -6.52 -12.70 -14.13
C LEU A 194 -7.48 -13.83 -13.78
N GLY A 195 -8.68 -13.80 -14.36
CA GLY A 195 -9.70 -14.84 -14.14
C GLY A 195 -9.54 -16.09 -15.00
N GLN A 196 -8.52 -16.15 -15.87
CA GLN A 196 -8.16 -17.30 -16.70
C GLN A 196 -7.00 -18.08 -16.08
#